data_AF-A0A1R3J5W8-F1
#
_entry.id   AF-A0A1R3J5W8-F1
#
_cell.length_a   1.000
_cell.length_b   1.000
_cell.length_c   1.000
_cell.angle_alpha   90.00
_cell.angle_beta   90.00
_cell.angle_gamma   90.00
#
_symmetry.space_group_name_H-M   'P 1'
#
loop_
_entity.id
_entity.type
_entity.pdbx_description
1 polymer ?
#
loop_
_entity_poly.entity_id
_entity_poly.type
_entity_poly.pdbx_seq_one_letter_code
_entity_poly.pdbx_strand_id
1 'polypeptide(L)'
;MTEQKHSVFIITLSLVIINLLTICCADAPELKPVEHHDLVICKPERFQKLNLSMSELAFCDKTLPYQVRAKDLIDRMTLREKAQQLGHKSPGVPRLGLPRYNWWSEGLHGVSYIGNGTNFTDIIPTASSFPTVIHTTASFNKSLWKTIGKAVSTEARAFHNVQQGGLTYWSPVINPVRDPRWGRTSETPGLDLDCGDFFPDYLENSVKQGKVRESEMDKALNHLYVVLMRLGLFDGSDPSLMKIGKNEVCSQEHIELAAEAAREGIVLLKNDAETLPFTPDSITTLAVIGPNANVTRVMLGNYEAAFPCRYVTPIMGLSAFAQVLYENGCEDTSCNHNKTFPRARAVAKLADATVLIMGSDRNIEDESLDRESLLLPGLQTELITQVSSNSKGPVILVLMTAGGFDISFAVKDPKIKAILWVGHPGQEGGRAIADVIFGNYNPGGRLPITWYQADYVDKLPMTSMPLRPIDSQGYPGRTYKFFNGTTVFPFGYGLSYTTFSYKKNVSFGVEVKNQGDKDGSEVIIVYSKPPEGIVGTHIKQVVEFERVYVPAKQITRVKFDLNVCKSFSIVDSSAYTVLPSGTHKILLGTSDSEQQIDVDIIYSIGNAAS
;
A
#
# COMPACT_ATOMS: atom_id res chain seq x y z
N MET A 1 66.06 -28.05 -50.48
CA MET A 1 66.58 -26.67 -50.38
C MET A 1 66.41 -26.21 -48.94
N THR A 2 67.45 -25.61 -48.35
CA THR A 2 67.46 -24.71 -47.17
C THR A 2 66.18 -24.64 -46.31
N GLU A 3 66.07 -25.09 -45.06
CA GLU A 3 67.02 -25.36 -43.95
C GLU A 3 67.47 -24.13 -43.11
N GLN A 4 67.22 -24.21 -41.78
CA GLN A 4 67.80 -23.43 -40.65
C GLN A 4 67.52 -21.90 -40.61
N LYS A 5 67.55 -21.19 -39.47
CA LYS A 5 67.96 -21.40 -38.05
C LYS A 5 67.06 -20.48 -37.17
N HIS A 6 66.96 -20.50 -35.83
CA HIS A 6 67.61 -21.13 -34.65
C HIS A 6 66.51 -21.75 -33.73
N SER A 7 66.66 -22.44 -32.58
CA SER A 7 67.59 -22.48 -31.41
C SER A 7 67.37 -21.40 -30.33
N VAL A 8 67.44 -21.61 -29.00
CA VAL A 8 67.17 -22.74 -28.04
C VAL A 8 67.48 -22.23 -26.59
N PHE A 9 67.14 -23.00 -25.51
CA PHE A 9 67.34 -22.74 -24.05
C PHE A 9 66.28 -21.81 -23.39
N ILE A 10 65.86 -21.90 -22.11
CA ILE A 10 65.99 -22.84 -20.95
C ILE A 10 64.63 -22.76 -20.20
N ILE A 11 63.89 -23.82 -19.85
CA ILE A 11 64.10 -24.91 -18.87
C ILE A 11 63.99 -24.48 -17.38
N THR A 12 62.85 -24.82 -16.76
CA THR A 12 62.57 -24.99 -15.30
C THR A 12 63.12 -23.98 -14.27
N LEU A 13 62.21 -23.33 -13.52
CA LEU A 13 62.05 -23.60 -12.08
C LEU A 13 60.71 -23.03 -11.56
N SER A 14 59.88 -23.86 -10.92
CA SER A 14 58.58 -23.43 -10.36
C SER A 14 58.17 -24.26 -9.13
N LEU A 15 59.09 -24.40 -8.17
CA LEU A 15 58.81 -24.88 -6.81
C LEU A 15 60.01 -24.60 -5.89
N VAL A 16 59.74 -24.31 -4.61
CA VAL A 16 60.71 -24.15 -3.50
C VAL A 16 61.75 -23.02 -3.64
N ILE A 17 61.33 -21.79 -3.35
CA ILE A 17 62.03 -20.97 -2.34
C ILE A 17 60.98 -20.56 -1.29
N ILE A 18 61.18 -21.02 -0.07
CA ILE A 18 60.46 -20.62 1.14
C ILE A 18 61.50 -19.96 2.06
N ASN A 19 61.09 -18.99 2.88
CA ASN A 19 61.89 -18.27 3.88
C ASN A 19 63.04 -17.39 3.35
N LEU A 20 62.76 -16.10 3.12
CA LEU A 20 63.52 -14.97 3.70
C LEU A 20 62.95 -13.60 3.26
N LEU A 21 61.89 -13.14 3.93
CA LEU A 21 61.49 -11.71 3.97
C LEU A 21 60.40 -11.44 5.02
N THR A 22 60.65 -11.87 6.26
CA THR A 22 59.91 -11.38 7.44
C THR A 22 60.48 -10.03 7.86
N ILE A 23 59.65 -9.16 8.48
CA ILE A 23 60.02 -7.81 8.99
C ILE A 23 60.26 -6.77 7.88
N CYS A 24 59.17 -6.20 7.35
CA CYS A 24 58.93 -4.74 7.30
C CYS A 24 57.68 -4.37 6.48
N CYS A 25 56.49 -4.66 7.02
CA CYS A 25 55.32 -3.81 6.88
C CYS A 25 54.71 -3.72 8.28
N ALA A 26 54.59 -2.50 8.81
CA ALA A 26 53.98 -2.27 10.10
C ALA A 26 52.48 -2.59 10.04
N ASP A 27 51.87 -2.79 11.21
CA ASP A 27 50.47 -3.19 11.36
C ASP A 27 49.56 -2.30 10.51
N ALA A 28 48.91 -2.91 9.51
CA ALA A 28 47.68 -2.33 8.98
C ALA A 28 46.72 -2.28 10.18
N PRO A 29 46.28 -1.09 10.61
CA PRO A 29 45.50 -0.98 11.83
C PRO A 29 44.24 -1.83 11.67
N GLU A 30 43.92 -2.63 12.69
CA GLU A 30 42.60 -3.23 12.81
C GLU A 30 41.57 -2.13 12.55
N LEU A 31 40.58 -2.42 11.71
CA LEU A 31 39.42 -1.55 11.53
C LEU A 31 38.66 -1.55 12.86
N LYS A 32 39.09 -0.66 13.76
CA LYS A 32 38.44 -0.41 15.05
C LYS A 32 36.95 -0.24 14.78
N PRO A 33 36.06 -0.82 15.61
CA PRO A 33 34.63 -0.63 15.46
C PRO A 33 34.36 0.88 15.37
N VAL A 34 33.66 1.29 14.31
CA VAL A 34 33.50 2.70 13.95
C VAL A 34 32.96 3.44 15.18
N GLU A 35 33.78 4.33 15.76
CA GLU A 35 33.37 5.09 16.93
C GLU A 35 32.05 5.77 16.62
N HIS A 36 31.00 5.45 17.41
CA HIS A 36 29.65 5.97 17.23
C HIS A 36 29.69 7.46 16.91
N HIS A 37 29.54 7.80 15.63
CA HIS A 37 29.63 9.18 15.21
C HIS A 37 28.47 9.91 15.86
N ASP A 38 28.74 11.02 16.55
CA ASP A 38 27.73 11.76 17.28
C ASP A 38 26.56 12.12 16.34
N LEU A 39 25.43 11.42 16.52
CA LEU A 39 24.21 11.48 15.70
C LEU A 39 23.64 12.89 15.59
N VAL A 40 23.99 13.74 16.55
CA VAL A 40 23.56 15.13 16.68
C VAL A 40 24.68 16.03 16.18
N ILE A 41 24.40 16.81 15.13
CA ILE A 41 25.40 17.67 14.48
C ILE A 41 25.85 18.79 15.42
N CYS A 42 24.92 19.50 16.06
CA CYS A 42 25.22 20.64 16.94
C CYS A 42 25.49 20.18 18.38
N LYS A 43 26.58 19.43 18.53
CA LYS A 43 27.18 19.01 19.81
C LYS A 43 28.56 19.64 19.98
N PRO A 44 28.86 20.33 21.10
CA PRO A 44 30.18 20.89 21.36
C PRO A 44 31.31 19.85 21.25
N GLU A 45 31.07 18.63 21.76
CA GLU A 45 32.04 17.53 21.78
C GLU A 45 32.37 17.05 20.35
N ARG A 46 31.37 17.05 19.47
CA ARG A 46 31.53 16.71 18.05
C ARG A 46 32.35 17.77 17.31
N PHE A 47 32.07 19.04 17.54
CA PHE A 47 32.85 20.14 16.95
C PHE A 47 34.30 20.16 17.46
N GLN A 48 34.51 19.89 18.75
CA GLN A 48 35.85 19.73 19.34
C GLN A 48 36.64 18.57 18.71
N LYS A 49 36.03 17.39 18.54
CA LYS A 49 36.65 16.23 17.84
C LYS A 49 37.08 16.57 16.39
N LEU A 50 36.39 17.51 15.74
CA LEU A 50 36.65 17.93 14.37
C LEU A 50 37.62 19.13 14.25
N ASN A 51 38.14 19.66 15.36
CA ASN A 51 38.93 20.91 15.42
C ASN A 51 38.18 22.12 14.82
N LEU A 52 36.87 22.20 15.03
CA LEU A 52 36.00 23.29 14.56
C LEU A 52 35.35 24.02 15.75
N SER A 53 35.07 25.31 15.62
CA SER A 53 34.25 26.04 16.60
C SER A 53 32.77 26.01 16.22
N MET A 54 31.91 25.82 17.23
CA MET A 54 30.45 25.93 17.09
C MET A 54 29.92 27.34 17.44
N SER A 55 30.73 28.19 18.08
CA SER A 55 30.28 29.45 18.70
C SER A 55 29.76 30.52 17.74
N GLU A 56 30.13 30.42 16.46
CA GLU A 56 29.78 31.39 15.41
C GLU A 56 28.79 30.80 14.38
N LEU A 57 28.24 29.62 14.64
CA LEU A 57 27.37 28.87 13.73
C LEU A 57 25.90 29.05 14.14
N ALA A 58 25.23 30.06 13.58
CA ALA A 58 23.84 30.36 13.92
C ALA A 58 22.89 29.21 13.54
N PHE A 59 23.26 28.35 12.59
CA PHE A 59 22.52 27.10 12.32
C PHE A 59 22.49 26.12 13.51
N CYS A 60 23.36 26.28 14.51
CA CYS A 60 23.35 25.53 15.77
C CYS A 60 22.68 26.25 16.96
N ASP A 61 22.23 27.50 16.79
CA ASP A 61 21.46 28.20 17.83
C ASP A 61 20.00 27.72 17.82
N LYS A 62 19.60 27.02 18.89
CA LYS A 62 18.25 26.45 19.06
C LYS A 62 17.17 27.49 19.35
N THR A 63 17.54 28.75 19.64
CA THR A 63 16.58 29.85 19.85
C THR A 63 16.08 30.44 18.53
N LEU A 64 16.79 30.21 17.42
CA LEU A 64 16.44 30.74 16.10
C LEU A 64 15.45 29.83 15.34
N PRO A 65 14.52 30.40 14.54
CA PRO A 65 13.64 29.62 13.68
C PRO A 65 14.41 28.75 12.68
N TYR A 66 13.92 27.53 12.40
CA TYR A 66 14.58 26.58 11.50
C TYR A 66 14.91 27.15 10.12
N GLN A 67 14.07 28.03 9.57
CA GLN A 67 14.31 28.68 8.27
C GLN A 67 15.52 29.60 8.28
N VAL A 68 15.75 30.33 9.40
CA VAL A 68 16.92 31.20 9.61
C VAL A 68 18.17 30.35 9.77
N ARG A 69 18.09 29.29 10.58
CA ARG A 69 19.17 28.33 10.80
C ARG A 69 19.59 27.62 9.52
N ALA A 70 18.63 27.13 8.73
CA ALA A 70 18.88 26.52 7.44
C ALA A 70 19.48 27.54 6.45
N LYS A 71 19.04 28.81 6.47
CA LYS A 71 19.66 29.86 5.63
C LYS A 71 21.11 30.11 6.02
N ASP A 72 21.44 30.23 7.31
CA ASP A 72 22.81 30.40 7.79
C ASP A 72 23.74 29.25 7.34
N LEU A 73 23.24 28.01 7.36
CA LEU A 73 23.97 26.86 6.85
C LEU A 73 24.22 26.95 5.32
N ILE A 74 23.23 27.39 4.55
CA ILE A 74 23.29 27.48 3.08
C ILE A 74 24.13 28.67 2.61
N ASP A 75 24.02 29.82 3.27
CA ASP A 75 24.81 31.03 2.99
C ASP A 75 26.32 30.78 3.18
N ARG A 76 26.68 29.83 4.05
CA ARG A 76 28.06 29.40 4.31
C ARG A 76 28.60 28.40 3.29
N MET A 77 27.78 27.88 2.38
CA MET A 77 28.18 26.93 1.32
C MET A 77 28.57 27.65 0.02
N THR A 78 29.59 27.14 -0.67
CA THR A 78 29.87 27.54 -2.06
C THR A 78 28.82 26.98 -3.02
N LEU A 79 28.66 27.60 -4.20
CA LEU A 79 27.77 27.12 -5.28
C LEU A 79 27.92 25.62 -5.57
N ARG A 80 29.15 25.10 -5.54
CA ARG A 80 29.45 23.67 -5.76
C ARG A 80 28.98 22.80 -4.60
N GLU A 81 29.27 23.19 -3.36
CA GLU A 81 28.80 22.44 -2.19
C GLU A 81 27.28 22.41 -2.15
N LYS A 82 26.60 23.55 -2.39
CA LYS A 82 25.14 23.67 -2.51
C LYS A 82 24.58 22.65 -3.52
N ALA A 83 25.11 22.63 -4.74
CA ALA A 83 24.67 21.68 -5.78
C ALA A 83 24.87 20.22 -5.35
N GLN A 84 25.98 19.90 -4.68
CA GLN A 84 26.27 18.57 -4.17
C GLN A 84 25.35 18.11 -3.02
N GLN A 85 24.70 19.01 -2.29
CA GLN A 85 23.71 18.64 -1.25
C GLN A 85 22.28 18.41 -1.82
N LEU A 86 22.06 18.61 -3.12
CA LEU A 86 20.79 18.25 -3.81
C LEU A 86 20.82 16.84 -4.42
N GLY A 87 21.86 16.04 -4.13
CA GLY A 87 21.92 14.62 -4.48
C GLY A 87 21.49 13.73 -3.31
N HIS A 88 20.89 12.59 -3.62
CA HIS A 88 20.49 11.63 -2.58
C HIS A 88 21.68 11.19 -1.72
N LYS A 89 22.85 10.95 -2.33
CA LYS A 89 24.14 10.75 -1.65
C LYS A 89 24.83 12.09 -1.36
N SER A 90 24.22 12.91 -0.49
CA SER A 90 24.80 14.20 -0.07
C SER A 90 26.15 13.99 0.64
N PRO A 91 27.26 14.55 0.14
CA PRO A 91 28.60 14.29 0.68
C PRO A 91 28.89 15.01 2.01
N GLY A 92 27.94 15.82 2.51
CA GLY A 92 28.14 16.72 3.63
C GLY A 92 29.00 17.92 3.26
N VAL A 93 29.36 18.71 4.26
CA VAL A 93 30.31 19.83 4.13
C VAL A 93 31.24 19.78 5.35
N PRO A 94 32.37 19.04 5.28
CA PRO A 94 33.21 18.77 6.45
C PRO A 94 33.74 20.02 7.16
N ARG A 95 34.04 21.10 6.42
CA ARG A 95 34.48 22.39 6.98
C ARG A 95 33.41 23.14 7.79
N LEU A 96 32.15 22.68 7.76
CA LEU A 96 31.03 23.17 8.58
C LEU A 96 30.58 22.12 9.63
N GLY A 97 31.34 21.03 9.81
CA GLY A 97 30.98 19.92 10.69
C GLY A 97 29.82 19.02 10.21
N LEU A 98 29.21 19.37 9.07
CA LEU A 98 28.07 18.70 8.45
C LEU A 98 28.50 17.34 7.87
N PRO A 99 28.00 16.21 8.39
CA PRO A 99 28.35 14.87 7.91
C PRO A 99 27.73 14.58 6.54
N ARG A 100 28.19 13.48 5.93
CA ARG A 100 27.47 12.81 4.82
C ARG A 100 26.05 12.45 5.27
N TYR A 101 25.11 12.49 4.34
CA TYR A 101 23.74 12.05 4.53
C TYR A 101 23.26 11.32 3.28
N ASN A 102 22.54 10.21 3.43
CA ASN A 102 21.83 9.60 2.32
C ASN A 102 20.32 9.80 2.52
N TRP A 103 19.67 10.47 1.56
CA TRP A 103 18.23 10.72 1.56
C TRP A 103 17.42 9.49 1.13
N TRP A 104 18.04 8.54 0.42
CA TRP A 104 17.39 7.36 -0.17
C TRP A 104 17.39 6.17 0.80
N SER A 105 16.60 6.27 1.87
CA SER A 105 16.07 5.08 2.56
C SER A 105 14.70 4.75 1.98
N GLU A 106 14.32 3.47 1.99
CA GLU A 106 13.03 3.01 1.49
C GLU A 106 12.19 2.37 2.61
N GLY A 107 10.87 2.64 2.60
CA GLY A 107 9.99 2.45 3.77
C GLY A 107 8.57 1.99 3.41
N LEU A 108 8.40 1.38 2.25
CA LEU A 108 7.13 1.27 1.54
C LEU A 108 6.05 0.46 2.28
N HIS A 109 6.42 -0.72 2.77
CA HIS A 109 5.59 -1.62 3.60
C HIS A 109 6.44 -2.30 4.70
N GLY A 110 7.49 -1.61 5.13
CA GLY A 110 8.55 -2.15 5.98
C GLY A 110 9.81 -1.32 5.79
N VAL A 111 10.76 -1.40 6.71
CA VAL A 111 12.10 -0.83 6.49
C VAL A 111 12.78 -1.67 5.40
N SER A 112 13.16 -1.04 4.29
CA SER A 112 13.70 -1.72 3.11
C SER A 112 15.22 -1.58 2.98
N TYR A 113 15.83 -2.52 2.26
CA TYR A 113 17.26 -2.52 1.92
C TYR A 113 17.60 -1.71 0.66
N ILE A 114 16.57 -1.24 -0.07
CA ILE A 114 16.75 -0.45 -1.29
C ILE A 114 17.23 0.97 -0.95
N GLY A 115 18.09 1.52 -1.82
CA GLY A 115 18.51 2.93 -1.83
C GLY A 115 19.82 3.27 -1.11
N ASN A 116 20.40 2.31 -0.39
CA ASN A 116 21.66 2.45 0.38
C ASN A 116 21.59 3.48 1.53
N GLY A 117 20.41 4.04 1.85
CA GLY A 117 20.20 4.87 3.05
C GLY A 117 20.00 4.02 4.31
N THR A 118 19.60 2.76 4.11
CA THR A 118 19.43 1.75 5.16
C THR A 118 20.37 0.58 4.90
N ASN A 119 21.10 0.13 5.92
CA ASN A 119 22.06 -0.98 5.84
C ASN A 119 21.73 -2.05 6.90
N PHE A 120 21.39 -3.25 6.46
CA PHE A 120 21.15 -4.39 7.35
C PHE A 120 22.49 -5.03 7.73
N THR A 121 22.79 -5.16 9.02
CA THR A 121 24.03 -5.79 9.53
C THR A 121 23.73 -6.65 10.75
N ASP A 122 24.75 -7.31 11.30
CA ASP A 122 24.76 -8.00 12.59
C ASP A 122 24.03 -7.30 13.76
N ILE A 123 24.00 -5.96 13.82
CA ILE A 123 23.33 -5.21 14.90
C ILE A 123 21.79 -5.28 14.78
N ILE A 124 21.27 -5.15 13.55
CA ILE A 124 19.87 -5.30 13.16
C ILE A 124 19.84 -5.94 11.75
N PRO A 125 19.68 -7.28 11.66
CA PRO A 125 19.76 -8.01 10.40
C PRO A 125 18.40 -8.20 9.72
N THR A 126 17.30 -7.84 10.40
CA THR A 126 15.91 -8.06 9.98
C THR A 126 15.04 -6.82 10.21
N ALA A 127 13.90 -6.74 9.53
CA ALA A 127 12.85 -5.75 9.80
C ALA A 127 11.46 -6.37 9.55
N SER A 128 10.40 -5.72 10.02
CA SER A 128 9.02 -6.16 9.76
C SER A 128 8.60 -5.85 8.32
N SER A 129 8.18 -6.88 7.58
CA SER A 129 7.61 -6.72 6.23
C SER A 129 6.10 -6.99 6.28
N PHE A 130 5.34 -5.90 6.19
CA PHE A 130 3.88 -5.89 6.11
C PHE A 130 3.43 -6.30 4.70
N PRO A 131 2.11 -6.45 4.44
CA PRO A 131 1.61 -6.64 3.08
C PRO A 131 1.89 -5.42 2.20
N THR A 132 2.06 -5.67 0.91
CA THR A 132 2.21 -4.61 -0.12
C THR A 132 1.11 -3.55 -0.05
N VAL A 133 1.41 -2.37 -0.56
CA VAL A 133 0.55 -1.17 -0.43
C VAL A 133 -0.82 -1.41 -1.06
N ILE A 134 -0.88 -2.11 -2.19
CA ILE A 134 -2.14 -2.51 -2.85
C ILE A 134 -2.97 -3.49 -2.01
N HIS A 135 -2.33 -4.44 -1.31
CA HIS A 135 -3.00 -5.35 -0.38
C HIS A 135 -3.55 -4.59 0.82
N THR A 136 -2.71 -3.79 1.48
CA THR A 136 -3.11 -3.02 2.67
C THR A 136 -4.21 -2.00 2.33
N THR A 137 -4.29 -1.52 1.08
CA THR A 137 -5.39 -0.66 0.61
C THR A 137 -6.73 -1.39 0.59
N ALA A 138 -6.75 -2.69 0.31
CA ALA A 138 -7.96 -3.50 0.23
C ALA A 138 -8.72 -3.65 1.56
N SER A 139 -8.06 -3.38 2.71
CA SER A 139 -8.72 -3.26 4.02
C SER A 139 -9.68 -2.07 4.11
N PHE A 140 -9.43 -1.01 3.33
CA PHE A 140 -10.00 0.34 3.50
C PHE A 140 -9.83 0.94 4.93
N ASN A 141 -8.99 0.35 5.78
CA ASN A 141 -8.85 0.72 7.19
C ASN A 141 -7.77 1.80 7.42
N LYS A 142 -8.22 3.05 7.57
CA LYS A 142 -7.35 4.20 7.85
C LYS A 142 -6.60 4.11 9.18
N SER A 143 -7.09 3.33 10.15
CA SER A 143 -6.41 3.12 11.44
C SER A 143 -5.26 2.12 11.28
N LEU A 144 -5.47 1.02 10.55
CA LEU A 144 -4.43 0.05 10.20
C LEU A 144 -3.24 0.74 9.53
N TRP A 145 -3.50 1.55 8.49
CA TRP A 145 -2.49 2.37 7.81
C TRP A 145 -1.64 3.22 8.77
N LYS A 146 -2.30 3.87 9.75
CA LYS A 146 -1.62 4.69 10.76
C LYS A 146 -0.79 3.85 11.74
N THR A 147 -1.21 2.63 12.06
CA THR A 147 -0.47 1.72 12.94
C THR A 147 0.73 1.08 12.23
N ILE A 148 0.58 0.67 10.96
CA ILE A 148 1.71 0.22 10.12
C ILE A 148 2.74 1.35 9.95
N GLY A 149 2.30 2.56 9.59
CA GLY A 149 3.19 3.72 9.46
C GLY A 149 3.92 4.07 10.76
N LYS A 150 3.29 3.88 11.93
CA LYS A 150 3.97 3.96 13.24
C LYS A 150 5.05 2.88 13.37
N ALA A 151 4.69 1.61 13.18
CA ALA A 151 5.62 0.47 13.34
C ALA A 151 6.86 0.65 12.45
N VAL A 152 6.67 0.95 11.16
CA VAL A 152 7.77 1.25 10.23
C VAL A 152 8.59 2.45 10.69
N SER A 153 7.97 3.53 11.21
CA SER A 153 8.71 4.69 11.74
C SER A 153 9.51 4.38 13.02
N THR A 154 9.02 3.46 13.86
CA THR A 154 9.73 2.98 15.05
C THR A 154 10.95 2.14 14.64
N GLU A 155 10.77 1.19 13.71
CA GLU A 155 11.90 0.38 13.23
C GLU A 155 12.93 1.24 12.48
N ALA A 156 12.48 2.13 11.58
CA ALA A 156 13.34 3.12 10.92
C ALA A 156 14.16 3.93 11.94
N ARG A 157 13.55 4.30 13.07
CA ARG A 157 14.26 5.03 14.13
C ARG A 157 15.25 4.15 14.90
N ALA A 158 14.96 2.86 15.09
CA ALA A 158 15.93 1.91 15.64
C ALA A 158 17.17 1.80 14.75
N PHE A 159 16.98 1.59 13.43
CA PHE A 159 18.06 1.59 12.43
C PHE A 159 18.88 2.89 12.48
N HIS A 160 18.22 4.06 12.53
CA HIS A 160 18.92 5.34 12.64
C HIS A 160 19.77 5.48 13.90
N ASN A 161 19.21 5.13 15.07
CA ASN A 161 19.90 5.27 16.35
C ASN A 161 21.17 4.39 16.47
N VAL A 162 21.27 3.31 15.69
CA VAL A 162 22.49 2.48 15.57
C VAL A 162 23.31 2.75 14.30
N GLN A 163 23.05 3.86 13.60
CA GLN A 163 23.78 4.33 12.40
C GLN A 163 23.65 3.42 11.17
N GLN A 164 22.61 2.59 11.15
CA GLN A 164 22.20 1.73 10.04
C GLN A 164 21.10 2.37 9.16
N GLY A 165 20.60 3.57 9.45
CA GLY A 165 19.49 4.18 8.72
C GLY A 165 19.50 5.71 8.65
N GLY A 166 18.90 6.25 7.59
CA GLY A 166 18.54 7.66 7.47
C GLY A 166 17.39 8.08 8.37
N LEU A 167 16.94 9.33 8.24
CA LEU A 167 15.73 9.87 8.89
C LEU A 167 14.64 10.25 7.89
N THR A 168 14.91 10.11 6.59
CA THR A 168 14.00 10.40 5.49
C THR A 168 13.87 9.17 4.61
N TYR A 169 12.63 8.81 4.29
CA TYR A 169 12.29 7.62 3.53
C TYR A 169 11.48 8.03 2.30
N TRP A 170 11.71 7.43 1.13
CA TRP A 170 11.00 7.76 -0.12
C TRP A 170 9.63 7.08 -0.18
N SER A 171 8.86 7.27 0.89
CA SER A 171 7.57 6.62 1.15
C SER A 171 6.68 7.54 1.99
N PRO A 172 5.34 7.48 1.89
CA PRO A 172 4.58 6.57 1.05
C PRO A 172 4.51 7.07 -0.40
N VAL A 173 3.95 6.20 -1.21
CA VAL A 173 3.69 6.33 -2.63
C VAL A 173 2.20 6.82 -2.67
N ILE A 174 1.83 7.94 -3.35
CA ILE A 174 0.45 8.54 -3.55
C ILE A 174 -0.22 8.78 -4.98
N ASN A 175 0.30 8.38 -6.16
CA ASN A 175 -0.31 8.37 -7.53
C ASN A 175 -1.43 7.30 -7.72
N PRO A 176 -2.31 7.38 -8.74
CA PRO A 176 -3.35 6.35 -8.97
C PRO A 176 -2.95 5.23 -9.96
N VAL A 177 -3.42 4.00 -9.73
CA VAL A 177 -3.43 2.91 -10.75
C VAL A 177 -4.33 3.32 -11.93
N ARG A 178 -3.72 3.83 -13.00
CA ARG A 178 -4.41 4.35 -14.21
C ARG A 178 -4.60 3.29 -15.31
N ASP A 179 -3.64 2.38 -15.44
CA ASP A 179 -3.65 1.29 -16.43
C ASP A 179 -3.33 -0.02 -15.69
N PRO A 180 -4.15 -1.09 -15.86
CA PRO A 180 -3.99 -2.35 -15.11
C PRO A 180 -2.72 -3.13 -15.44
N ARG A 181 -1.95 -2.68 -16.44
CA ARG A 181 -0.64 -3.23 -16.85
C ARG A 181 0.55 -2.74 -16.02
N TRP A 182 0.40 -1.64 -15.27
CA TRP A 182 1.55 -0.95 -14.65
C TRP A 182 2.32 -1.83 -13.66
N GLY A 183 3.61 -2.04 -13.89
CA GLY A 183 4.46 -2.96 -13.13
C GLY A 183 4.54 -2.63 -11.63
N ARG A 184 4.60 -1.34 -11.30
CA ARG A 184 4.67 -0.84 -9.91
C ARG A 184 3.32 -0.88 -9.15
N THR A 185 2.29 -1.56 -9.67
CA THR A 185 0.94 -1.64 -9.06
C THR A 185 0.98 -2.09 -7.60
N SER A 186 1.92 -2.97 -7.21
CA SER A 186 2.14 -3.45 -5.83
C SER A 186 2.34 -2.33 -4.81
N GLU A 187 3.11 -1.33 -5.24
CA GLU A 187 3.54 -0.20 -4.44
C GLU A 187 2.48 0.87 -4.33
N THR A 188 1.53 0.87 -5.27
CA THR A 188 0.67 2.02 -5.51
C THR A 188 -0.08 2.42 -4.25
N PRO A 189 -0.05 3.71 -3.91
CA PRO A 189 -0.20 4.78 -4.92
C PRO A 189 0.98 5.34 -5.86
N GLY A 190 1.94 6.23 -5.50
CA GLY A 190 3.07 6.88 -6.28
C GLY A 190 3.58 8.33 -5.89
N LEU A 191 4.88 8.67 -5.89
CA LEU A 191 5.48 9.84 -5.15
C LEU A 191 5.48 11.23 -5.89
N ASP A 192 5.97 12.30 -5.21
CA ASP A 192 6.24 13.67 -5.73
C ASP A 192 7.67 14.15 -5.37
N LEU A 193 8.70 13.38 -5.78
CA LEU A 193 10.13 13.71 -5.65
C LEU A 193 10.90 13.21 -6.88
N ASP A 194 12.05 13.84 -7.16
CA ASP A 194 12.98 13.40 -8.22
C ASP A 194 13.90 12.28 -7.71
N CYS A 195 14.01 11.20 -8.48
CA CYS A 195 14.74 9.98 -8.08
C CYS A 195 15.97 9.77 -8.98
N GLY A 196 17.06 10.50 -8.71
CA GLY A 196 18.32 10.29 -9.45
C GLY A 196 19.46 11.24 -9.09
N ASP A 197 20.51 11.21 -9.93
CA ASP A 197 21.73 12.02 -9.80
C ASP A 197 21.73 13.26 -10.74
N PHE A 198 20.60 13.56 -11.40
CA PHE A 198 20.52 14.57 -12.47
C PHE A 198 20.76 16.01 -11.97
N PHE A 199 20.24 16.39 -10.80
CA PHE A 199 20.55 17.71 -10.23
C PHE A 199 22.02 17.84 -9.78
N PRO A 200 22.63 16.89 -9.04
CA PRO A 200 24.07 16.89 -8.75
C PRO A 200 24.97 17.15 -9.97
N ASP A 201 24.73 16.45 -11.08
CA ASP A 201 25.62 16.48 -12.24
C ASP A 201 25.44 17.74 -13.12
N TYR A 202 24.20 18.24 -13.25
CA TYR A 202 23.87 19.26 -14.26
C TYR A 202 23.43 20.62 -13.71
N LEU A 203 23.08 20.73 -12.41
CA LEU A 203 22.53 21.97 -11.86
C LEU A 203 23.57 23.10 -11.72
N GLU A 204 24.80 22.79 -11.26
CA GLU A 204 25.88 23.81 -11.14
C GLU A 204 26.15 24.49 -12.49
N ASN A 205 26.22 23.70 -13.56
CA ASN A 205 26.41 24.21 -14.92
C ASN A 205 25.17 24.96 -15.45
N SER A 206 23.97 24.55 -15.06
CA SER A 206 22.72 25.24 -15.43
C SER A 206 22.60 26.61 -14.75
N VAL A 207 23.03 26.75 -13.49
CA VAL A 207 23.10 28.05 -12.79
C VAL A 207 24.18 28.95 -13.40
N LYS A 208 25.38 28.41 -13.68
CA LYS A 208 26.45 29.16 -14.39
C LYS A 208 26.05 29.65 -15.79
N GLN A 209 25.16 28.92 -16.46
CA GLN A 209 24.59 29.30 -17.76
C GLN A 209 23.37 30.23 -17.67
N GLY A 210 22.98 30.67 -16.46
CA GLY A 210 21.83 31.55 -16.24
C GLY A 210 20.46 30.90 -16.49
N LYS A 211 20.41 29.58 -16.69
CA LYS A 211 19.16 28.82 -16.96
C LYS A 211 18.33 28.62 -15.69
N VAL A 212 18.96 28.65 -14.53
CA VAL A 212 18.34 28.56 -13.20
C VAL A 212 18.98 29.62 -12.31
N ARG A 213 18.21 30.25 -11.42
CA ARG A 213 18.75 31.18 -10.42
C ARG A 213 19.25 30.41 -9.20
N GLU A 214 20.39 30.81 -8.63
CA GLU A 214 20.91 30.21 -7.38
C GLU A 214 19.88 30.28 -6.24
N SER A 215 19.01 31.30 -6.22
CA SER A 215 17.91 31.44 -5.26
C SER A 215 16.90 30.27 -5.28
N GLU A 216 16.72 29.56 -6.40
CA GLU A 216 15.85 28.39 -6.45
C GLU A 216 16.52 27.17 -5.80
N MET A 217 17.84 27.05 -5.94
CA MET A 217 18.64 26.01 -5.26
C MET A 217 18.69 26.27 -3.75
N ASP A 218 18.90 27.52 -3.32
CA ASP A 218 18.86 27.90 -1.90
C ASP A 218 17.50 27.60 -1.27
N LYS A 219 16.40 27.82 -2.01
CA LYS A 219 15.04 27.48 -1.59
C LYS A 219 14.85 25.97 -1.43
N ALA A 220 15.32 25.16 -2.37
CA ALA A 220 15.26 23.70 -2.28
C ALA A 220 16.05 23.17 -1.08
N LEU A 221 17.29 23.65 -0.90
CA LEU A 221 18.14 23.31 0.25
C LEU A 221 17.51 23.74 1.59
N ASN A 222 16.81 24.89 1.64
CA ASN A 222 16.14 25.34 2.85
C ASN A 222 15.04 24.35 3.28
N HIS A 223 14.24 23.86 2.35
CA HIS A 223 13.23 22.84 2.63
C HIS A 223 13.87 21.56 3.20
N LEU A 224 14.95 21.07 2.58
CA LEU A 224 15.68 19.87 3.01
C LEU A 224 16.25 20.02 4.44
N TYR A 225 17.01 21.08 4.71
CA TYR A 225 17.62 21.24 6.05
C TYR A 225 16.61 21.54 7.15
N VAL A 226 15.51 22.24 6.85
CA VAL A 226 14.41 22.41 7.82
C VAL A 226 13.78 21.07 8.21
N VAL A 227 13.67 20.11 7.28
CA VAL A 227 13.21 18.75 7.60
C VAL A 227 14.18 18.03 8.54
N LEU A 228 15.49 18.04 8.24
CA LEU A 228 16.50 17.39 9.10
C LEU A 228 16.62 18.04 10.49
N MET A 229 16.44 19.35 10.60
CA MET A 229 16.38 20.04 11.90
C MET A 229 15.14 19.62 12.70
N ARG A 230 13.96 19.55 12.07
CA ARG A 230 12.71 19.09 12.72
C ARG A 230 12.75 17.62 13.15
N LEU A 231 13.49 16.78 12.43
CA LEU A 231 13.72 15.37 12.79
C LEU A 231 14.75 15.21 13.94
N GLY A 232 15.45 16.29 14.31
CA GLY A 232 16.41 16.34 15.41
C GLY A 232 17.84 15.94 15.05
N LEU A 233 18.19 15.83 13.76
CA LEU A 233 19.57 15.53 13.33
C LEU A 233 20.56 16.62 13.77
N PHE A 234 20.11 17.87 13.82
CA PHE A 234 20.94 18.99 14.30
C PHE A 234 20.97 19.09 15.83
N ASP A 235 19.83 18.90 16.49
CA ASP A 235 19.64 19.30 17.90
C ASP A 235 19.55 18.15 18.90
N GLY A 236 19.40 16.92 18.43
CA GLY A 236 18.78 15.83 19.17
C GLY A 236 17.27 15.85 19.00
N SER A 237 16.67 14.65 18.96
CA SER A 237 15.23 14.45 19.03
C SER A 237 14.80 14.24 20.50
N ASP A 238 13.50 14.02 20.73
CA ASP A 238 12.98 13.65 22.05
C ASP A 238 13.74 12.44 22.67
N PRO A 239 14.06 12.43 23.98
CA PRO A 239 14.77 11.34 24.64
C PRO A 239 14.10 9.97 24.56
N SER A 240 12.79 9.88 24.30
CA SER A 240 12.11 8.61 23.99
C SER A 240 12.53 8.07 22.62
N LEU A 241 12.53 8.92 21.59
CA LEU A 241 12.94 8.57 20.22
C LEU A 241 14.42 8.18 20.14
N MET A 242 15.27 8.66 21.06
CA MET A 242 16.68 8.26 21.19
C MET A 242 16.90 6.94 21.95
N LYS A 243 15.87 6.39 22.61
CA LYS A 243 15.94 5.09 23.31
C LYS A 243 15.45 3.92 22.46
N ILE A 244 14.72 4.19 21.38
CA ILE A 244 14.29 3.19 20.41
C ILE A 244 15.53 2.47 19.86
N GLY A 245 15.52 1.14 19.89
CA GLY A 245 16.65 0.31 19.46
C GLY A 245 16.19 -1.06 18.99
N LYS A 246 17.13 -1.98 18.77
CA LYS A 246 16.86 -3.28 18.10
C LYS A 246 15.74 -4.13 18.72
N ASN A 247 15.41 -3.95 20.00
CA ASN A 247 14.33 -4.67 20.67
C ASN A 247 12.92 -4.25 20.20
N GLU A 248 12.80 -3.05 19.60
CA GLU A 248 11.56 -2.55 19.00
C GLU A 248 11.37 -3.07 17.56
N VAL A 249 12.44 -3.60 16.95
CA VAL A 249 12.42 -4.21 15.61
C VAL A 249 11.99 -5.66 15.72
N CYS A 250 11.09 -6.10 14.84
CA CYS A 250 10.51 -7.44 14.91
C CYS A 250 9.81 -7.76 16.23
N SER A 251 9.22 -6.74 16.87
CA SER A 251 8.40 -6.92 18.08
C SER A 251 7.21 -7.84 17.78
N GLN A 252 6.71 -8.55 18.81
CA GLN A 252 5.55 -9.42 18.65
C GLN A 252 4.28 -8.64 18.27
N GLU A 253 4.21 -7.34 18.62
CA GLU A 253 3.16 -6.43 18.14
C GLU A 253 3.28 -6.19 16.63
N HIS A 254 4.48 -5.88 16.11
CA HIS A 254 4.68 -5.69 14.66
C HIS A 254 4.44 -6.98 13.86
N ILE A 255 4.80 -8.15 14.41
CA ILE A 255 4.54 -9.45 13.78
C ILE A 255 3.03 -9.74 13.71
N GLU A 256 2.26 -9.52 14.78
CA GLU A 256 0.80 -9.74 14.71
C GLU A 256 0.10 -8.64 13.89
N LEU A 257 0.60 -7.41 13.89
CA LEU A 257 0.13 -6.33 13.00
C LEU A 257 0.33 -6.69 11.52
N ALA A 258 1.42 -7.38 11.17
CA ALA A 258 1.62 -7.92 9.82
C ALA A 258 0.64 -9.04 9.49
N ALA A 259 0.28 -9.90 10.45
CA ALA A 259 -0.77 -10.91 10.27
C ALA A 259 -2.15 -10.26 10.11
N GLU A 260 -2.50 -9.28 10.92
CA GLU A 260 -3.80 -8.62 10.85
C GLU A 260 -3.95 -7.77 9.59
N ALA A 261 -2.90 -7.05 9.17
CA ALA A 261 -2.87 -6.39 7.88
C ALA A 261 -3.09 -7.38 6.72
N ALA A 262 -2.48 -8.57 6.82
CA ALA A 262 -2.63 -9.64 5.84
C ALA A 262 -4.02 -10.29 5.86
N ARG A 263 -4.76 -10.23 6.98
CA ARG A 263 -6.16 -10.69 7.08
C ARG A 263 -7.14 -9.66 6.53
N GLU A 264 -7.02 -8.40 6.97
CA GLU A 264 -7.91 -7.31 6.57
C GLU A 264 -7.90 -7.05 5.05
N GLY A 265 -6.75 -7.24 4.38
CA GLY A 265 -6.60 -7.02 2.94
C GLY A 265 -6.98 -8.20 2.03
N ILE A 266 -7.27 -9.40 2.56
CA ILE A 266 -7.73 -10.52 1.73
C ILE A 266 -9.15 -10.26 1.21
N VAL A 267 -9.32 -10.35 -0.11
CA VAL A 267 -10.61 -10.14 -0.78
C VAL A 267 -11.18 -11.47 -1.24
N LEU A 268 -12.33 -11.84 -0.68
CA LEU A 268 -13.15 -12.97 -1.15
C LEU A 268 -13.91 -12.56 -2.42
N LEU A 269 -13.54 -13.13 -3.55
CA LEU A 269 -14.08 -12.80 -4.88
C LEU A 269 -15.18 -13.76 -5.36
N LYS A 270 -15.21 -14.98 -4.83
CA LYS A 270 -16.25 -15.99 -5.10
C LYS A 270 -16.39 -16.89 -3.88
N ASN A 271 -17.62 -17.33 -3.55
CA ASN A 271 -17.87 -18.32 -2.51
C ASN A 271 -19.20 -19.07 -2.78
N ASP A 272 -19.19 -19.98 -3.75
CA ASP A 272 -20.35 -20.79 -4.13
C ASP A 272 -20.77 -21.71 -2.98
N ALA A 273 -22.08 -21.77 -2.71
CA ALA A 273 -22.69 -22.67 -1.73
C ALA A 273 -22.04 -22.63 -0.33
N GLU A 274 -21.53 -21.46 0.07
CA GLU A 274 -20.89 -21.23 1.39
C GLU A 274 -19.73 -22.20 1.66
N THR A 275 -19.00 -22.60 0.61
CA THR A 275 -17.91 -23.60 0.67
C THR A 275 -16.74 -23.17 1.57
N LEU A 276 -16.48 -21.86 1.66
CA LEU A 276 -15.62 -21.29 2.70
C LEU A 276 -16.46 -20.58 3.78
N PRO A 277 -16.07 -20.69 5.06
CA PRO A 277 -14.86 -21.33 5.56
C PRO A 277 -14.99 -22.86 5.65
N PHE A 278 -13.88 -23.57 5.43
CA PHE A 278 -13.80 -25.00 5.76
C PHE A 278 -13.87 -25.18 7.28
N THR A 279 -14.72 -26.07 7.77
CA THR A 279 -14.64 -26.50 9.17
C THR A 279 -13.43 -27.42 9.35
N PRO A 280 -12.63 -27.29 10.43
CA PRO A 280 -11.38 -28.06 10.59
C PRO A 280 -11.53 -29.58 10.43
N ASP A 281 -12.64 -30.16 10.91
CA ASP A 281 -12.88 -31.61 10.83
C ASP A 281 -13.37 -32.10 9.44
N SER A 282 -13.67 -31.19 8.50
CA SER A 282 -14.21 -31.56 7.19
C SER A 282 -13.16 -31.90 6.12
N ILE A 283 -11.94 -31.38 6.26
CA ILE A 283 -10.85 -31.52 5.28
C ILE A 283 -9.60 -32.09 5.96
N THR A 284 -9.51 -33.42 6.05
CA THR A 284 -8.33 -34.09 6.60
C THR A 284 -7.11 -33.93 5.68
N THR A 285 -7.31 -34.05 4.37
CA THR A 285 -6.25 -33.99 3.36
C THR A 285 -6.46 -32.82 2.40
N LEU A 286 -5.44 -31.99 2.20
CA LEU A 286 -5.51 -30.79 1.37
C LEU A 286 -4.47 -30.83 0.24
N ALA A 287 -4.90 -30.78 -1.02
CA ALA A 287 -4.00 -30.64 -2.15
C ALA A 287 -3.63 -29.15 -2.30
N VAL A 288 -2.40 -28.76 -2.04
CA VAL A 288 -1.93 -27.38 -2.22
C VAL A 288 -1.02 -27.34 -3.45
N ILE A 289 -1.41 -26.58 -4.47
CA ILE A 289 -0.81 -26.68 -5.81
C ILE A 289 -0.59 -25.30 -6.41
N GLY A 290 0.56 -25.07 -7.07
CA GLY A 290 0.84 -23.86 -7.85
C GLY A 290 2.13 -23.16 -7.46
N PRO A 291 2.68 -22.31 -8.35
CA PRO A 291 4.01 -21.72 -8.18
C PRO A 291 4.13 -20.81 -6.95
N ASN A 292 3.02 -20.20 -6.53
CA ASN A 292 2.97 -19.32 -5.36
C ASN A 292 2.60 -20.07 -4.06
N ALA A 293 2.66 -21.40 -4.03
CA ALA A 293 2.33 -22.19 -2.83
C ALA A 293 3.45 -22.27 -1.78
N ASN A 294 4.72 -22.34 -2.19
CA ASN A 294 5.87 -22.45 -1.28
C ASN A 294 6.83 -21.25 -1.32
N VAL A 295 6.29 -20.05 -1.57
CA VAL A 295 7.09 -18.84 -1.79
C VAL A 295 7.35 -18.06 -0.50
N THR A 296 8.54 -17.44 -0.46
CA THR A 296 8.95 -16.51 0.59
C THR A 296 8.95 -15.07 0.06
N ARG A 297 9.87 -14.73 -0.86
CA ARG A 297 10.01 -13.40 -1.46
C ARG A 297 8.76 -12.92 -2.18
N VAL A 298 8.06 -13.78 -2.92
CA VAL A 298 6.87 -13.38 -3.69
C VAL A 298 5.74 -12.87 -2.80
N MET A 299 5.68 -13.27 -1.51
CA MET A 299 4.70 -12.69 -0.57
C MET A 299 5.00 -11.22 -0.22
N LEU A 300 6.24 -10.76 -0.39
CA LEU A 300 6.68 -9.42 0.01
C LEU A 300 6.57 -8.37 -1.11
N GLY A 301 6.41 -8.80 -2.37
CA GLY A 301 6.44 -7.90 -3.52
C GLY A 301 7.84 -7.31 -3.75
N ASN A 302 7.92 -6.00 -3.94
CA ASN A 302 9.14 -5.21 -4.15
C ASN A 302 9.32 -4.14 -3.05
N TYR A 303 10.49 -3.50 -2.98
CA TYR A 303 10.90 -2.58 -1.90
C TYR A 303 10.74 -3.19 -0.49
N GLU A 304 11.09 -4.47 -0.34
CA GLU A 304 10.96 -5.21 0.91
C GLU A 304 12.20 -5.13 1.81
N ALA A 305 12.16 -5.75 3.00
CA ALA A 305 13.30 -5.86 3.91
C ALA A 305 14.40 -6.81 3.39
N ALA A 306 15.67 -6.59 3.77
CA ALA A 306 16.77 -7.51 3.41
C ALA A 306 16.45 -8.93 3.89
N PHE A 307 15.93 -9.05 5.11
CA PHE A 307 15.33 -10.25 5.67
C PHE A 307 14.13 -9.83 6.53
N PRO A 308 12.92 -10.40 6.34
CA PRO A 308 11.81 -10.17 7.25
C PRO A 308 12.04 -10.88 8.58
N CYS A 309 11.28 -10.53 9.61
CA CYS A 309 11.37 -11.11 10.95
C CYS A 309 11.19 -12.65 10.98
N ARG A 310 10.33 -13.16 10.09
CA ARG A 310 10.15 -14.58 9.78
C ARG A 310 9.44 -14.71 8.43
N TYR A 311 9.16 -15.94 7.99
CA TYR A 311 8.22 -16.20 6.90
C TYR A 311 7.21 -17.27 7.35
N VAL A 312 5.93 -17.09 7.01
CA VAL A 312 4.94 -18.18 7.00
C VAL A 312 4.45 -18.36 5.58
N THR A 313 4.99 -19.34 4.85
CA THR A 313 4.55 -19.63 3.46
C THR A 313 3.12 -20.17 3.45
N PRO A 314 2.38 -20.11 2.34
CA PRO A 314 1.01 -20.63 2.27
C PRO A 314 0.90 -22.11 2.67
N ILE A 315 1.85 -22.95 2.27
CA ILE A 315 1.92 -24.34 2.74
C ILE A 315 2.12 -24.41 4.26
N MET A 316 3.03 -23.62 4.85
CA MET A 316 3.24 -23.63 6.30
C MET A 316 1.96 -23.24 7.07
N GLY A 317 1.22 -22.24 6.60
CA GLY A 317 -0.06 -21.86 7.19
C GLY A 317 -1.12 -22.96 7.07
N LEU A 318 -1.33 -23.50 5.86
CA LEU A 318 -2.34 -24.54 5.61
C LEU A 318 -2.02 -25.87 6.29
N SER A 319 -0.74 -26.19 6.50
CA SER A 319 -0.28 -27.41 7.17
C SER A 319 -0.52 -27.39 8.69
N ALA A 320 -0.92 -26.25 9.26
CA ALA A 320 -1.36 -26.15 10.66
C ALA A 320 -2.80 -26.67 10.87
N PHE A 321 -3.57 -26.90 9.79
CA PHE A 321 -4.99 -27.27 9.83
C PHE A 321 -5.29 -28.62 9.18
N ALA A 322 -4.58 -29.00 8.11
CA ALA A 322 -4.83 -30.23 7.36
C ALA A 322 -3.52 -30.88 6.87
N GLN A 323 -3.56 -32.18 6.54
CA GLN A 323 -2.43 -32.85 5.91
C GLN A 323 -2.24 -32.35 4.47
N VAL A 324 -1.24 -31.50 4.25
CA VAL A 324 -0.94 -30.95 2.93
C VAL A 324 -0.23 -31.98 2.03
N LEU A 325 -0.81 -32.22 0.86
CA LEU A 325 -0.15 -32.85 -0.28
C LEU A 325 0.25 -31.73 -1.26
N TYR A 326 1.54 -31.53 -1.47
CA TYR A 326 2.08 -30.41 -2.27
C TYR A 326 2.65 -30.87 -3.62
N GLU A 327 2.29 -30.15 -4.69
CA GLU A 327 2.93 -30.22 -6.02
C GLU A 327 2.99 -28.81 -6.63
N ASN A 328 4.15 -28.36 -7.12
CA ASN A 328 4.32 -26.98 -7.61
C ASN A 328 3.48 -26.69 -8.88
N GLY A 329 3.18 -27.73 -9.67
CA GLY A 329 2.38 -27.62 -10.89
C GLY A 329 3.14 -26.94 -12.03
N CYS A 330 3.33 -25.63 -11.94
CA CYS A 330 4.34 -24.88 -12.69
C CYS A 330 5.72 -25.02 -12.02
N GLU A 331 6.78 -24.53 -12.66
CA GLU A 331 8.12 -24.42 -12.03
C GLU A 331 8.29 -23.05 -11.37
N ASP A 332 7.86 -22.01 -12.07
CA ASP A 332 7.85 -20.59 -11.70
C ASP A 332 6.47 -19.97 -12.01
N THR A 333 6.27 -18.67 -11.72
CA THR A 333 5.04 -17.97 -12.11
C THR A 333 4.90 -17.87 -13.63
N SER A 334 6.00 -17.66 -14.36
CA SER A 334 6.01 -17.63 -15.84
C SER A 334 5.40 -18.88 -16.47
N CYS A 335 5.48 -20.04 -15.82
CA CYS A 335 4.80 -21.29 -16.16
C CYS A 335 4.99 -21.71 -17.63
N ASN A 336 6.25 -21.71 -18.07
CA ASN A 336 6.66 -21.94 -19.46
C ASN A 336 6.49 -23.39 -19.97
N HIS A 337 6.17 -24.37 -19.11
CA HIS A 337 5.96 -25.77 -19.48
C HIS A 337 5.03 -26.50 -18.52
N ASN A 338 4.45 -27.62 -18.97
CA ASN A 338 3.43 -28.39 -18.26
C ASN A 338 3.92 -29.76 -17.73
N LYS A 339 5.24 -29.98 -17.62
CA LYS A 339 5.85 -31.30 -17.28
C LYS A 339 5.30 -31.90 -15.98
N THR A 340 5.01 -31.06 -15.00
CA THR A 340 4.54 -31.44 -13.64
C THR A 340 3.02 -31.47 -13.49
N PHE A 341 2.24 -31.03 -14.49
CA PHE A 341 0.77 -31.03 -14.44
C PHE A 341 0.18 -32.44 -14.17
N PRO A 342 0.73 -33.56 -14.71
CA PRO A 342 0.26 -34.90 -14.36
C PRO A 342 0.34 -35.23 -12.87
N ARG A 343 1.33 -34.69 -12.13
CA ARG A 343 1.45 -34.89 -10.68
C ARG A 343 0.47 -34.03 -9.90
N ALA A 344 0.33 -32.76 -10.28
CA ALA A 344 -0.69 -31.87 -9.72
C ALA A 344 -2.11 -32.48 -9.85
N ARG A 345 -2.47 -33.01 -11.04
CA ARG A 345 -3.74 -33.74 -11.25
C ARG A 345 -3.85 -35.03 -10.44
N ALA A 346 -2.75 -35.70 -10.09
CA ALA A 346 -2.76 -36.90 -9.27
C ALA A 346 -3.00 -36.56 -7.79
N VAL A 347 -2.29 -35.56 -7.25
CA VAL A 347 -2.46 -35.08 -5.88
C VAL A 347 -3.87 -34.54 -5.64
N ALA A 348 -4.42 -33.77 -6.59
CA ALA A 348 -5.80 -33.25 -6.53
C ALA A 348 -6.90 -34.33 -6.45
N LYS A 349 -6.62 -35.57 -6.90
CA LYS A 349 -7.55 -36.71 -6.80
C LYS A 349 -7.56 -37.39 -5.43
N LEU A 350 -6.48 -37.24 -4.66
CA LEU A 350 -6.32 -37.88 -3.36
C LEU A 350 -6.94 -37.04 -2.23
N ALA A 351 -6.75 -35.72 -2.29
CA ALA A 351 -7.16 -34.79 -1.25
C ALA A 351 -8.65 -34.47 -1.21
N ASP A 352 -9.17 -34.13 -0.03
CA ASP A 352 -10.57 -33.84 0.23
C ASP A 352 -10.99 -32.45 -0.29
N ALA A 353 -10.05 -31.51 -0.37
CA ALA A 353 -10.17 -30.26 -1.14
C ALA A 353 -8.86 -29.92 -1.87
N THR A 354 -8.91 -28.96 -2.78
CA THR A 354 -7.72 -28.44 -3.48
C THR A 354 -7.62 -26.92 -3.33
N VAL A 355 -6.45 -26.41 -2.94
CA VAL A 355 -6.11 -24.98 -2.93
C VAL A 355 -5.06 -24.75 -4.02
N LEU A 356 -5.46 -24.02 -5.07
CA LEU A 356 -4.59 -23.57 -6.15
C LEU A 356 -4.01 -22.19 -5.79
N ILE A 357 -2.69 -22.03 -5.75
CA ILE A 357 -2.03 -20.76 -5.40
C ILE A 357 -1.20 -20.27 -6.58
N MET A 358 -1.75 -19.28 -7.26
CA MET A 358 -1.42 -18.84 -8.62
C MET A 358 -1.14 -17.33 -8.63
N GLY A 359 -0.66 -16.79 -9.75
CA GLY A 359 -0.50 -15.34 -9.93
C GLY A 359 0.82 -14.92 -10.56
N SER A 360 1.44 -13.89 -9.99
CA SER A 360 2.60 -13.18 -10.54
C SER A 360 3.72 -13.03 -9.52
N ASP A 361 4.90 -12.65 -10.00
CA ASP A 361 6.03 -12.17 -9.21
C ASP A 361 6.75 -11.03 -9.97
N ARG A 362 7.92 -10.60 -9.48
CA ARG A 362 8.72 -9.49 -10.04
C ARG A 362 9.26 -9.73 -11.46
N ASN A 363 9.18 -10.95 -12.01
CA ASN A 363 9.47 -11.24 -13.42
C ASN A 363 8.25 -10.98 -14.34
N ILE A 364 7.10 -10.63 -13.77
CA ILE A 364 5.82 -10.41 -14.46
C ILE A 364 5.35 -8.96 -14.28
N GLU A 365 5.50 -8.37 -13.10
CA GLU A 365 5.18 -6.96 -12.80
C GLU A 365 6.14 -6.40 -11.73
N ASP A 366 6.93 -5.37 -12.09
CA ASP A 366 7.89 -4.69 -11.19
C ASP A 366 8.27 -3.29 -11.71
N GLU A 367 9.15 -2.57 -10.99
CA GLU A 367 9.77 -1.35 -11.50
C GLU A 367 10.49 -1.59 -12.84
N SER A 368 10.21 -0.71 -13.81
CA SER A 368 10.66 -0.82 -15.22
C SER A 368 10.13 -2.04 -16.00
N LEU A 369 9.19 -2.83 -15.44
CA LEU A 369 8.59 -3.99 -16.09
C LEU A 369 7.05 -3.95 -16.02
N ASP A 370 6.44 -3.28 -17.00
CA ASP A 370 4.99 -3.30 -17.22
C ASP A 370 4.54 -4.60 -17.89
N ARG A 371 3.34 -5.09 -17.54
CA ARG A 371 2.70 -6.23 -18.23
C ARG A 371 2.21 -5.83 -19.62
N GLU A 372 2.34 -6.73 -20.59
CA GLU A 372 1.72 -6.55 -21.91
C GLU A 372 0.23 -6.97 -21.91
N SER A 373 -0.14 -7.95 -21.07
CA SER A 373 -1.47 -8.60 -21.05
C SER A 373 -2.07 -8.69 -19.64
N LEU A 374 -3.39 -8.91 -19.57
CA LEU A 374 -4.12 -9.21 -18.33
C LEU A 374 -4.44 -10.71 -18.18
N LEU A 375 -4.03 -11.58 -19.11
CA LEU A 375 -4.15 -13.03 -18.92
C LEU A 375 -3.12 -13.54 -17.90
N LEU A 376 -3.46 -14.58 -17.14
CA LEU A 376 -2.52 -15.21 -16.20
C LEU A 376 -1.26 -15.70 -16.94
N PRO A 377 -0.05 -15.60 -16.34
CA PRO A 377 1.19 -15.94 -17.03
C PRO A 377 1.27 -17.40 -17.50
N GLY A 378 1.77 -17.57 -18.74
CA GLY A 378 2.05 -18.86 -19.37
C GLY A 378 0.90 -19.86 -19.27
N LEU A 379 1.22 -21.08 -18.82
CA LEU A 379 0.28 -22.20 -18.76
C LEU A 379 -0.51 -22.28 -17.44
N GLN A 380 -0.52 -21.24 -16.59
CA GLN A 380 -1.31 -21.27 -15.34
C GLN A 380 -2.81 -21.51 -15.57
N THR A 381 -3.38 -20.93 -16.63
CA THR A 381 -4.79 -21.16 -17.03
C THR A 381 -5.06 -22.62 -17.41
N GLU A 382 -4.10 -23.29 -18.07
CA GLU A 382 -4.18 -24.73 -18.36
C GLU A 382 -4.09 -25.55 -17.07
N LEU A 383 -3.14 -25.22 -16.18
CA LEU A 383 -2.97 -25.89 -14.88
C LEU A 383 -4.23 -25.82 -14.03
N ILE A 384 -4.82 -24.62 -13.88
CA ILE A 384 -6.05 -24.40 -13.11
C ILE A 384 -7.19 -25.24 -13.69
N THR A 385 -7.41 -25.19 -15.00
CA THR A 385 -8.48 -25.93 -15.69
C THR A 385 -8.29 -27.45 -15.57
N GLN A 386 -7.05 -27.93 -15.74
CA GLN A 386 -6.71 -29.35 -15.66
C GLN A 386 -6.78 -29.90 -14.23
N VAL A 387 -6.41 -29.12 -13.22
CA VAL A 387 -6.54 -29.53 -11.82
C VAL A 387 -8.01 -29.47 -11.40
N SER A 388 -8.73 -28.39 -11.68
CA SER A 388 -10.15 -28.22 -11.33
C SER A 388 -11.04 -29.36 -11.83
N SER A 389 -10.88 -29.73 -13.11
CA SER A 389 -11.57 -30.87 -13.74
C SER A 389 -11.16 -32.25 -13.19
N ASN A 390 -10.09 -32.34 -12.41
CA ASN A 390 -9.57 -33.59 -11.85
C ASN A 390 -9.64 -33.66 -10.31
N SER A 391 -9.89 -32.54 -9.60
CA SER A 391 -10.00 -32.50 -8.14
C SER A 391 -11.17 -33.34 -7.64
N LYS A 392 -10.95 -34.10 -6.55
CA LYS A 392 -11.99 -34.90 -5.87
C LYS A 392 -13.10 -34.01 -5.30
N GLY A 393 -12.76 -33.15 -4.34
CA GLY A 393 -13.70 -32.23 -3.67
C GLY A 393 -13.81 -30.84 -4.30
N PRO A 394 -14.04 -29.78 -3.52
CA PRO A 394 -14.08 -28.40 -4.00
C PRO A 394 -12.67 -27.85 -4.29
N VAL A 395 -12.61 -26.84 -5.17
CA VAL A 395 -11.37 -26.12 -5.48
C VAL A 395 -11.46 -24.67 -5.03
N ILE A 396 -10.41 -24.21 -4.37
CA ILE A 396 -10.21 -22.83 -3.91
C ILE A 396 -9.07 -22.25 -4.74
N LEU A 397 -9.27 -21.09 -5.38
CA LEU A 397 -8.22 -20.41 -6.14
C LEU A 397 -7.73 -19.18 -5.36
N VAL A 398 -6.44 -19.14 -5.05
CA VAL A 398 -5.78 -18.03 -4.36
C VAL A 398 -4.87 -17.32 -5.36
N LEU A 399 -5.10 -16.03 -5.56
CA LEU A 399 -4.37 -15.18 -6.50
C LEU A 399 -3.45 -14.24 -5.74
N MET A 400 -2.17 -14.57 -5.74
CA MET A 400 -1.08 -13.73 -5.23
C MET A 400 -0.53 -12.91 -6.41
N THR A 401 -1.10 -11.72 -6.59
CA THR A 401 -0.85 -10.81 -7.71
C THR A 401 -0.91 -9.36 -7.26
N ALA A 402 -0.10 -8.47 -7.81
CA ALA A 402 -0.19 -7.05 -7.50
C ALA A 402 -1.41 -6.43 -8.20
N GLY A 403 -1.50 -6.62 -9.52
CA GLY A 403 -2.63 -6.17 -10.32
C GLY A 403 -3.71 -7.23 -10.52
N GLY A 404 -4.75 -6.82 -11.24
CA GLY A 404 -5.84 -7.71 -11.67
C GLY A 404 -5.50 -8.48 -12.94
N PHE A 405 -6.08 -9.68 -13.03
CA PHE A 405 -5.95 -10.60 -14.17
C PHE A 405 -7.33 -11.09 -14.62
N ASP A 406 -7.51 -11.37 -15.91
CA ASP A 406 -8.75 -11.91 -16.45
C ASP A 406 -8.90 -13.39 -16.14
N ILE A 407 -9.54 -13.65 -15.01
CA ILE A 407 -9.89 -14.99 -14.52
C ILE A 407 -11.33 -15.38 -14.87
N SER A 408 -11.96 -14.77 -15.89
CA SER A 408 -13.36 -15.02 -16.26
C SER A 408 -13.69 -16.50 -16.49
N PHE A 409 -12.70 -17.32 -16.87
CA PHE A 409 -12.83 -18.76 -16.98
C PHE A 409 -13.03 -19.43 -15.61
N ALA A 410 -12.26 -19.05 -14.59
CA ALA A 410 -12.30 -19.62 -13.24
C ALA A 410 -13.54 -19.18 -12.45
N VAL A 411 -14.04 -17.96 -12.70
CA VAL A 411 -15.31 -17.49 -12.12
C VAL A 411 -16.47 -18.39 -12.60
N LYS A 412 -16.47 -18.77 -13.88
CA LYS A 412 -17.49 -19.60 -14.52
C LYS A 412 -17.35 -21.10 -14.24
N ASP A 413 -16.21 -21.55 -13.71
CA ASP A 413 -15.98 -22.96 -13.39
C ASP A 413 -16.79 -23.38 -12.14
N PRO A 414 -17.70 -24.37 -12.23
CA PRO A 414 -18.51 -24.83 -11.09
C PRO A 414 -17.74 -25.70 -10.07
N LYS A 415 -16.51 -26.15 -10.40
CA LYS A 415 -15.60 -26.86 -9.47
C LYS A 415 -14.75 -25.90 -8.63
N ILE A 416 -14.43 -24.71 -9.16
CA ILE A 416 -13.80 -23.62 -8.40
C ILE A 416 -14.87 -22.93 -7.57
N LYS A 417 -14.97 -23.35 -6.30
CA LYS A 417 -16.01 -22.90 -5.37
C LYS A 417 -15.71 -21.57 -4.72
N ALA A 418 -14.46 -21.27 -4.41
CA ALA A 418 -14.09 -19.97 -3.89
C ALA A 418 -12.84 -19.40 -4.59
N ILE A 419 -12.77 -18.08 -4.62
CA ILE A 419 -11.63 -17.34 -5.17
C ILE A 419 -11.23 -16.27 -4.14
N LEU A 420 -9.97 -16.24 -3.77
CA LEU A 420 -9.34 -15.22 -2.94
C LEU A 420 -8.33 -14.43 -3.79
N TRP A 421 -8.36 -13.10 -3.73
CA TRP A 421 -7.20 -12.29 -4.10
C TRP A 421 -6.50 -11.82 -2.82
N VAL A 422 -5.17 -11.95 -2.82
CA VAL A 422 -4.33 -11.78 -1.62
C VAL A 422 -3.18 -10.80 -1.84
N GLY A 423 -3.19 -10.02 -2.93
CA GLY A 423 -2.11 -9.07 -3.23
C GLY A 423 -0.73 -9.76 -3.23
N HIS A 424 0.25 -9.09 -2.61
CA HIS A 424 1.39 -9.77 -1.98
C HIS A 424 1.26 -9.60 -0.44
N PRO A 425 0.95 -10.67 0.32
CA PRO A 425 0.40 -10.59 1.69
C PRO A 425 1.43 -10.49 2.84
N GLY A 426 2.68 -10.11 2.56
CA GLY A 426 3.70 -9.85 3.59
C GLY A 426 4.24 -11.09 4.30
N GLN A 427 4.99 -10.88 5.39
CA GLN A 427 5.76 -11.94 6.06
C GLN A 427 4.89 -13.05 6.71
N GLU A 428 3.67 -12.70 7.13
CA GLU A 428 2.68 -13.59 7.75
C GLU A 428 1.67 -14.16 6.74
N GLY A 429 1.82 -13.89 5.43
CA GLY A 429 0.76 -14.07 4.45
C GLY A 429 0.13 -15.46 4.40
N GLY A 430 0.93 -16.53 4.54
CA GLY A 430 0.41 -17.89 4.58
C GLY A 430 -0.47 -18.20 5.79
N ARG A 431 -0.21 -17.55 6.94
CA ARG A 431 -1.06 -17.64 8.14
C ARG A 431 -2.40 -16.96 7.90
N ALA A 432 -2.41 -15.76 7.31
CA ALA A 432 -3.65 -15.06 6.99
C ALA A 432 -4.50 -15.79 5.93
N ILE A 433 -3.87 -16.39 4.92
CA ILE A 433 -4.54 -17.25 3.93
C ILE A 433 -5.22 -18.44 4.61
N ALA A 434 -4.53 -19.10 5.55
CA ALA A 434 -5.10 -20.23 6.29
C ALA A 434 -6.19 -19.79 7.28
N ASP A 435 -5.99 -18.69 8.01
CA ASP A 435 -6.97 -18.10 8.93
C ASP A 435 -8.29 -17.77 8.20
N VAL A 436 -8.22 -17.27 6.96
CA VAL A 436 -9.41 -17.05 6.11
C VAL A 436 -10.02 -18.38 5.66
N ILE A 437 -9.24 -19.30 5.09
CA ILE A 437 -9.76 -20.56 4.52
C ILE A 437 -10.43 -21.45 5.58
N PHE A 438 -9.91 -21.49 6.81
CA PHE A 438 -10.46 -22.28 7.92
C PHE A 438 -11.34 -21.47 8.90
N GLY A 439 -11.66 -20.21 8.58
CA GLY A 439 -12.69 -19.44 9.30
C GLY A 439 -12.27 -18.81 10.63
N ASN A 440 -10.98 -18.84 10.99
CA ASN A 440 -10.45 -18.01 12.08
C ASN A 440 -10.64 -16.51 11.80
N TYR A 441 -10.76 -16.13 10.52
CA TYR A 441 -11.03 -14.77 10.08
C TYR A 441 -12.12 -14.72 9.01
N ASN A 442 -13.05 -13.76 9.14
CA ASN A 442 -14.07 -13.48 8.13
C ASN A 442 -13.58 -12.34 7.21
N PRO A 443 -13.28 -12.61 5.92
CA PRO A 443 -12.69 -11.62 5.02
C PRO A 443 -13.63 -10.43 4.79
N GLY A 444 -13.17 -9.24 5.18
CA GLY A 444 -13.86 -7.96 4.95
C GLY A 444 -13.33 -7.14 3.77
N GLY A 445 -12.18 -7.53 3.19
CA GLY A 445 -11.47 -6.77 2.17
C GLY A 445 -12.28 -6.50 0.90
N ARG A 446 -11.95 -5.42 0.20
CA ARG A 446 -12.60 -4.98 -1.06
C ARG A 446 -11.56 -4.60 -2.10
N LEU A 447 -11.82 -4.85 -3.38
CA LEU A 447 -10.88 -4.54 -4.47
C LEU A 447 -10.60 -3.03 -4.57
N PRO A 448 -9.33 -2.58 -4.42
CA PRO A 448 -8.94 -1.18 -4.61
C PRO A 448 -8.74 -0.80 -6.09
N ILE A 449 -8.86 -1.76 -7.00
CA ILE A 449 -8.68 -1.61 -8.45
C ILE A 449 -9.78 -2.36 -9.23
N THR A 450 -10.09 -1.88 -10.42
CA THR A 450 -11.01 -2.58 -11.36
C THR A 450 -10.28 -3.74 -12.03
N TRP A 451 -10.87 -4.93 -12.03
CA TRP A 451 -10.37 -6.08 -12.79
C TRP A 451 -11.07 -6.11 -14.14
N TYR A 452 -10.36 -5.71 -15.19
CA TYR A 452 -10.88 -5.66 -16.56
C TYR A 452 -10.78 -7.02 -17.25
N GLN A 453 -11.60 -7.22 -18.27
CA GLN A 453 -11.42 -8.34 -19.22
C GLN A 453 -10.16 -8.10 -20.06
N ALA A 454 -9.56 -9.18 -20.58
CA ALA A 454 -8.28 -9.12 -21.27
C ALA A 454 -8.30 -8.15 -22.48
N ASP A 455 -9.41 -8.12 -23.22
CA ASP A 455 -9.62 -7.26 -24.39
C ASP A 455 -9.60 -5.74 -24.09
N TYR A 456 -9.51 -5.33 -22.83
CA TYR A 456 -9.36 -3.93 -22.45
C TYR A 456 -8.02 -3.33 -22.87
N VAL A 457 -6.93 -4.11 -22.89
CA VAL A 457 -5.59 -3.57 -23.21
C VAL A 457 -5.44 -3.17 -24.67
N ASP A 458 -6.26 -3.75 -25.55
CA ASP A 458 -6.32 -3.49 -26.99
C ASP A 458 -7.17 -2.24 -27.33
N LYS A 459 -8.09 -1.87 -26.44
CA LYS A 459 -9.03 -0.74 -26.66
C LYS A 459 -8.41 0.64 -26.47
N LEU A 460 -7.24 0.74 -25.83
CA LEU A 460 -6.50 2.00 -25.68
C LEU A 460 -5.00 1.81 -25.36
N PRO A 461 -4.09 2.58 -25.99
CA PRO A 461 -2.67 2.55 -25.69
C PRO A 461 -2.36 2.85 -24.22
N MET A 462 -1.37 2.16 -23.64
CA MET A 462 -0.95 2.38 -22.25
C MET A 462 -0.47 3.83 -22.01
N THR A 463 0.12 4.46 -23.02
CA THR A 463 0.56 5.87 -23.00
C THR A 463 -0.59 6.88 -23.06
N SER A 464 -1.83 6.45 -23.36
CA SER A 464 -3.00 7.33 -23.41
C SER A 464 -3.42 7.80 -22.02
N MET A 465 -3.06 9.04 -21.68
CA MET A 465 -3.31 9.67 -20.37
C MET A 465 -4.77 10.05 -20.06
N PRO A 466 -5.65 10.39 -21.03
CA PRO A 466 -7.05 10.71 -20.75
C PRO A 466 -7.78 9.62 -19.96
N LEU A 467 -8.48 10.03 -18.90
CA LEU A 467 -9.27 9.13 -18.05
C LEU A 467 -10.72 8.95 -18.55
N ARG A 468 -11.28 9.97 -19.20
CA ARG A 468 -12.62 9.95 -19.80
C ARG A 468 -12.61 9.17 -21.13
N PRO A 469 -13.75 8.61 -21.56
CA PRO A 469 -13.87 8.05 -22.90
C PRO A 469 -13.61 9.11 -23.99
N ILE A 470 -13.18 8.64 -25.16
CA ILE A 470 -12.97 9.45 -26.37
C ILE A 470 -13.57 8.69 -27.55
N ASP A 471 -14.82 8.98 -27.85
CA ASP A 471 -15.64 8.25 -28.83
C ASP A 471 -15.00 8.23 -30.23
N SER A 472 -14.38 9.34 -30.64
CA SER A 472 -13.66 9.48 -31.92
C SER A 472 -12.38 8.64 -32.02
N GLN A 473 -11.93 8.02 -30.93
CA GLN A 473 -10.81 7.08 -30.86
C GLN A 473 -11.23 5.70 -30.35
N GLY A 474 -12.52 5.49 -30.07
CA GLY A 474 -13.04 4.25 -29.47
C GLY A 474 -12.61 3.99 -28.02
N TYR A 475 -11.93 4.93 -27.36
CA TYR A 475 -11.39 4.72 -26.02
C TYR A 475 -12.53 4.64 -24.99
N PRO A 476 -12.68 3.54 -24.22
CA PRO A 476 -13.85 3.29 -23.38
C PRO A 476 -13.79 3.98 -22.01
N GLY A 477 -12.84 4.90 -21.79
CA GLY A 477 -12.52 5.46 -20.48
C GLY A 477 -11.68 4.53 -19.61
N ARG A 478 -11.18 5.07 -18.48
CA ARG A 478 -10.28 4.40 -17.53
C ARG A 478 -10.84 4.45 -16.11
N THR A 479 -10.59 3.40 -15.32
CA THR A 479 -11.06 3.23 -13.92
C THR A 479 -12.58 3.16 -13.79
N TYR A 480 -13.07 2.68 -12.65
CA TYR A 480 -14.51 2.67 -12.32
C TYR A 480 -15.22 4.03 -12.43
N LYS A 481 -14.48 5.14 -12.51
CA LYS A 481 -15.05 6.50 -12.63
C LYS A 481 -15.52 6.84 -14.04
N PHE A 482 -14.98 6.16 -15.06
CA PHE A 482 -15.20 6.51 -16.47
C PHE A 482 -15.31 5.32 -17.42
N PHE A 483 -14.82 4.14 -17.05
CA PHE A 483 -15.06 2.89 -17.78
C PHE A 483 -16.43 2.32 -17.40
N ASN A 484 -17.30 2.15 -18.39
CA ASN A 484 -18.67 1.62 -18.24
C ASN A 484 -18.86 0.25 -18.91
N GLY A 485 -17.80 -0.36 -19.44
CA GLY A 485 -17.83 -1.69 -20.05
C GLY A 485 -17.76 -2.82 -19.03
N THR A 486 -17.78 -4.05 -19.54
CA THR A 486 -17.76 -5.27 -18.70
C THR A 486 -16.43 -5.42 -17.94
N THR A 487 -16.53 -5.73 -16.66
CA THR A 487 -15.41 -6.05 -15.76
C THR A 487 -15.49 -7.51 -15.32
N VAL A 488 -14.35 -8.14 -15.00
CA VAL A 488 -14.33 -9.42 -14.28
C VAL A 488 -14.78 -9.20 -12.84
N PHE A 489 -14.26 -8.15 -12.19
CA PHE A 489 -14.77 -7.62 -10.93
C PHE A 489 -14.67 -6.08 -10.90
N PRO A 490 -15.71 -5.36 -10.44
CA PRO A 490 -15.66 -3.91 -10.33
C PRO A 490 -14.83 -3.46 -9.12
N PHE A 491 -14.45 -2.17 -9.11
CA PHE A 491 -13.84 -1.54 -7.93
C PHE A 491 -14.79 -1.63 -6.73
N GLY A 492 -14.23 -1.85 -5.53
CA GLY A 492 -15.00 -1.99 -4.29
C GLY A 492 -15.75 -3.32 -4.17
N TYR A 493 -15.56 -4.26 -5.09
CA TYR A 493 -16.12 -5.61 -4.99
C TYR A 493 -15.42 -6.45 -3.92
N GLY A 494 -16.19 -7.31 -3.26
CA GLY A 494 -15.71 -8.32 -2.31
C GLY A 494 -16.85 -8.85 -1.47
N LEU A 495 -16.76 -10.12 -1.08
CA LEU A 495 -17.77 -10.86 -0.31
C LEU A 495 -17.43 -10.88 1.18
N SER A 496 -18.12 -11.71 1.95
CA SER A 496 -17.86 -12.02 3.37
C SER A 496 -18.54 -13.36 3.68
N TYR A 497 -18.18 -14.01 4.78
CA TYR A 497 -18.89 -15.18 5.31
C TYR A 497 -20.22 -14.82 6.01
N THR A 498 -20.71 -13.60 5.85
CA THR A 498 -22.03 -13.18 6.35
C THR A 498 -22.69 -12.13 5.45
N THR A 499 -23.98 -11.89 5.66
CA THR A 499 -24.77 -10.93 4.88
C THR A 499 -25.02 -9.65 5.68
N PHE A 500 -25.04 -8.50 4.99
CA PHE A 500 -25.23 -7.19 5.60
C PHE A 500 -26.48 -6.52 5.02
N SER A 501 -27.30 -5.91 5.88
CA SER A 501 -28.46 -5.11 5.47
C SER A 501 -28.26 -3.64 5.81
N TYR A 502 -28.44 -2.75 4.83
CA TYR A 502 -28.13 -1.32 4.94
C TYR A 502 -29.41 -0.51 5.06
N LYS A 503 -29.57 0.23 6.17
CA LYS A 503 -30.68 1.18 6.36
C LYS A 503 -30.24 2.58 5.93
N LYS A 504 -30.88 3.12 4.89
CA LYS A 504 -30.68 4.50 4.42
C LYS A 504 -31.47 5.46 5.31
N ASN A 505 -30.81 6.29 6.11
CA ASN A 505 -31.44 7.28 6.97
C ASN A 505 -30.89 8.69 6.71
N VAL A 506 -31.70 9.72 6.96
CA VAL A 506 -31.32 11.14 6.99
C VAL A 506 -31.57 11.66 8.41
N SER A 507 -30.53 12.21 9.04
CA SER A 507 -30.57 12.70 10.42
C SER A 507 -30.37 14.21 10.44
N PHE A 508 -31.23 14.94 11.17
CA PHE A 508 -31.09 16.38 11.37
C PHE A 508 -31.53 16.80 12.77
N GLY A 509 -31.12 18.00 13.19
CA GLY A 509 -31.46 18.57 14.49
C GLY A 509 -32.18 19.91 14.36
N VAL A 510 -33.08 20.20 15.28
CA VAL A 510 -33.87 21.44 15.35
C VAL A 510 -33.66 22.08 16.72
N GLU A 511 -33.35 23.38 16.75
CA GLU A 511 -33.27 24.17 17.99
C GLU A 511 -34.59 24.94 18.18
N VAL A 512 -35.36 24.58 19.21
CA VAL A 512 -36.61 25.28 19.55
C VAL A 512 -36.34 26.25 20.69
N LYS A 513 -36.45 27.56 20.41
CA LYS A 513 -36.27 28.63 21.40
C LYS A 513 -37.61 29.22 21.82
N ASN A 514 -37.96 29.08 23.09
CA ASN A 514 -39.09 29.80 23.67
C ASN A 514 -38.68 31.26 23.91
N GLN A 515 -39.27 32.19 23.16
CA GLN A 515 -38.98 33.62 23.30
C GLN A 515 -39.89 34.32 24.34
N GLY A 516 -40.94 33.66 24.80
CA GLY A 516 -41.93 34.19 25.75
C GLY A 516 -41.46 34.19 27.21
N ASP A 517 -42.27 34.80 28.06
CA ASP A 517 -42.05 34.92 29.51
C ASP A 517 -42.75 33.80 30.32
N LYS A 518 -43.20 32.74 29.63
CA LYS A 518 -43.87 31.57 30.20
C LYS A 518 -43.33 30.30 29.55
N ASP A 519 -43.16 29.25 30.35
CA ASP A 519 -42.90 27.90 29.87
C ASP A 519 -44.02 27.38 28.96
N GLY A 520 -43.70 26.49 28.03
CA GLY A 520 -44.67 25.90 27.11
C GLY A 520 -44.23 24.58 26.49
N SER A 521 -45.15 23.92 25.79
CA SER A 521 -44.84 22.84 24.84
C SER A 521 -45.02 23.32 23.42
N GLU A 522 -44.14 22.88 22.52
CA GLU A 522 -44.29 23.02 21.07
C GLU A 522 -44.40 21.63 20.42
N VAL A 523 -45.06 21.53 19.26
CA VAL A 523 -45.12 20.31 18.45
C VAL A 523 -44.46 20.56 17.09
N ILE A 524 -43.25 20.03 16.94
CA ILE A 524 -42.54 20.07 15.65
C ILE A 524 -43.15 19.00 14.76
N ILE A 525 -43.75 19.41 13.64
CA ILE A 525 -44.20 18.48 12.59
C ILE A 525 -43.21 18.53 11.43
N VAL A 526 -42.74 17.36 11.02
CA VAL A 526 -41.82 17.17 9.89
C VAL A 526 -42.59 16.70 8.67
N TYR A 527 -42.54 17.49 7.60
CA TYR A 527 -43.10 17.12 6.32
C TYR A 527 -42.01 16.71 5.32
N SER A 528 -42.35 15.82 4.41
CA SER A 528 -41.61 15.50 3.19
C SER A 528 -42.40 16.06 1.98
N LYS A 529 -41.71 16.72 1.06
CA LYS A 529 -42.23 17.15 -0.24
C LYS A 529 -41.40 16.49 -1.36
N PRO A 530 -42.03 15.80 -2.32
CA PRO A 530 -41.34 15.15 -3.44
C PRO A 530 -40.83 16.16 -4.48
N PRO A 531 -39.95 15.73 -5.42
CA PRO A 531 -39.47 16.55 -6.52
C PRO A 531 -40.58 17.10 -7.40
N GLU A 532 -40.32 18.25 -8.02
CA GLU A 532 -41.27 18.91 -8.91
C GLU A 532 -41.37 18.19 -10.27
N GLY A 533 -42.50 18.34 -10.96
CA GLY A 533 -42.78 17.67 -12.23
C GLY A 533 -43.36 16.24 -12.13
N ILE A 534 -43.44 15.66 -10.92
CA ILE A 534 -44.06 14.34 -10.71
C ILE A 534 -45.59 14.47 -10.75
N VAL A 535 -46.22 13.92 -11.78
CA VAL A 535 -47.68 13.96 -11.95
C VAL A 535 -48.38 13.06 -10.93
N GLY A 536 -49.44 13.57 -10.29
CA GLY A 536 -50.32 12.80 -9.40
C GLY A 536 -49.82 12.60 -7.97
N THR A 537 -48.65 13.12 -7.60
CA THR A 537 -48.13 12.99 -6.23
C THR A 537 -48.69 14.05 -5.26
N HIS A 538 -48.45 13.86 -3.96
CA HIS A 538 -48.87 14.79 -2.91
C HIS A 538 -48.00 16.06 -2.86
N ILE A 539 -48.58 17.18 -2.42
CA ILE A 539 -47.88 18.47 -2.28
C ILE A 539 -46.83 18.41 -1.15
N LYS A 540 -47.22 17.82 0.00
CA LYS A 540 -46.34 17.39 1.09
C LYS A 540 -47.05 16.36 1.97
N GLN A 541 -46.31 15.47 2.63
CA GLN A 541 -46.81 14.45 3.56
C GLN A 541 -46.13 14.58 4.93
N VAL A 542 -46.82 14.32 6.04
CA VAL A 542 -46.17 14.22 7.37
C VAL A 542 -45.36 12.93 7.41
N VAL A 543 -44.09 13.01 7.86
CA VAL A 543 -43.19 11.85 7.96
C VAL A 543 -42.72 11.56 9.37
N GLU A 544 -42.70 12.57 10.25
CA GLU A 544 -42.40 12.43 11.67
C GLU A 544 -42.96 13.64 12.44
N PHE A 545 -43.12 13.53 13.76
CA PHE A 545 -43.41 14.67 14.63
C PHE A 545 -42.87 14.44 16.05
N GLU A 546 -42.56 15.50 16.78
CA GLU A 546 -42.14 15.41 18.19
C GLU A 546 -42.69 16.56 19.02
N ARG A 547 -43.09 16.26 20.28
CA ARG A 547 -43.60 17.27 21.23
C ARG A 547 -42.55 17.60 22.27
N VAL A 548 -42.05 18.84 22.25
CA VAL A 548 -40.95 19.30 23.11
C VAL A 548 -41.44 20.32 24.16
N TYR A 549 -40.97 20.19 25.40
CA TYR A 549 -41.14 21.23 26.43
C TYR A 549 -39.95 22.20 26.39
N VAL A 550 -40.23 23.49 26.47
CA VAL A 550 -39.20 24.56 26.42
C VAL A 550 -39.52 25.62 27.49
N PRO A 551 -38.69 25.74 28.54
CA PRO A 551 -38.87 26.76 29.57
C PRO A 551 -38.75 28.19 29.01
N ALA A 552 -39.33 29.17 29.70
CA ALA A 552 -39.28 30.58 29.32
C ALA A 552 -37.83 31.03 29.02
N LYS A 553 -37.63 31.73 27.89
CA LYS A 553 -36.33 32.21 27.37
C LYS A 553 -35.28 31.13 27.03
N GLN A 554 -35.55 29.84 27.23
CA GLN A 554 -34.59 28.75 26.99
C GLN A 554 -34.66 28.16 25.57
N ILE A 555 -33.73 27.25 25.27
CA ILE A 555 -33.61 26.52 24.00
C ILE A 555 -33.55 25.02 24.30
N THR A 556 -34.40 24.22 23.64
CA THR A 556 -34.32 22.75 23.65
C THR A 556 -33.93 22.25 22.26
N ARG A 557 -33.06 21.23 22.21
CA ARG A 557 -32.66 20.58 20.95
C ARG A 557 -33.44 19.29 20.73
N VAL A 558 -34.03 19.13 19.55
CA VAL A 558 -34.72 17.91 19.10
C VAL A 558 -33.94 17.30 17.92
N LYS A 559 -33.90 15.97 17.82
CA LYS A 559 -33.25 15.23 16.73
C LYS A 559 -34.24 14.33 16.03
N PHE A 560 -34.20 14.33 14.71
CA PHE A 560 -35.01 13.45 13.85
C PHE A 560 -34.10 12.51 13.06
N ASP A 561 -34.55 11.27 12.85
CA ASP A 561 -33.85 10.22 12.11
C ASP A 561 -34.81 9.55 11.10
N LEU A 562 -35.02 10.22 9.96
CA LEU A 562 -35.94 9.75 8.93
C LEU A 562 -35.34 8.58 8.15
N ASN A 563 -36.08 7.49 7.96
CA ASN A 563 -35.68 6.45 7.02
C ASN A 563 -36.02 6.88 5.59
N VAL A 564 -35.04 6.93 4.69
CA VAL A 564 -35.16 7.51 3.35
C VAL A 564 -36.28 6.84 2.55
N CYS A 565 -36.31 5.51 2.53
CA CYS A 565 -37.31 4.75 1.79
C CYS A 565 -38.72 4.90 2.39
N LYS A 566 -38.86 5.05 3.71
CA LYS A 566 -40.16 5.28 4.36
C LYS A 566 -40.68 6.71 4.15
N SER A 567 -39.80 7.71 4.20
CA SER A 567 -40.18 9.14 4.28
C SER A 567 -40.24 9.87 2.92
N PHE A 568 -39.51 9.38 1.91
CA PHE A 568 -39.45 10.04 0.59
C PHE A 568 -40.08 9.21 -0.54
N SER A 569 -40.56 8.00 -0.26
CA SER A 569 -41.34 7.26 -1.25
C SER A 569 -42.74 7.87 -1.42
N ILE A 570 -43.27 7.71 -2.62
CA ILE A 570 -44.63 8.04 -3.03
C ILE A 570 -45.32 6.74 -3.51
N VAL A 571 -46.64 6.77 -3.66
CA VAL A 571 -47.37 5.74 -4.40
C VAL A 571 -47.69 6.28 -5.78
N ASP A 572 -47.37 5.54 -6.84
CA ASP A 572 -47.63 5.96 -8.23
C ASP A 572 -49.08 5.68 -8.67
N SER A 573 -49.44 6.08 -9.91
CA SER A 573 -50.76 5.81 -10.48
C SER A 573 -51.05 4.32 -10.73
N SER A 574 -50.04 3.46 -10.60
CA SER A 574 -50.12 2.01 -10.72
C SER A 574 -50.22 1.30 -9.35
N ALA A 575 -50.33 2.07 -8.27
CA ALA A 575 -50.33 1.63 -6.87
C ALA A 575 -49.00 0.99 -6.37
N TYR A 576 -47.88 1.23 -7.05
CA TYR A 576 -46.55 0.82 -6.57
C TYR A 576 -45.92 1.92 -5.69
N THR A 577 -45.33 1.51 -4.57
CA THR A 577 -44.48 2.37 -3.75
C THR A 577 -43.14 2.57 -4.45
N VAL A 578 -42.88 3.79 -4.92
CA VAL A 578 -41.64 4.17 -5.63
C VAL A 578 -40.95 5.32 -4.90
N LEU A 579 -39.62 5.36 -4.97
CA LEU A 579 -38.81 6.46 -4.46
C LEU A 579 -38.32 7.29 -5.67
N PRO A 580 -38.83 8.51 -5.89
CA PRO A 580 -38.42 9.33 -7.04
C PRO A 580 -36.97 9.82 -6.92
N SER A 581 -36.29 9.95 -8.06
CA SER A 581 -35.03 10.70 -8.15
C SER A 581 -35.30 12.21 -8.24
N GLY A 582 -34.36 13.02 -7.75
CA GLY A 582 -34.43 14.49 -7.73
C GLY A 582 -34.34 15.06 -6.33
N THR A 583 -34.49 16.37 -6.22
CA THR A 583 -34.46 17.11 -4.95
C THR A 583 -35.78 16.94 -4.20
N HIS A 584 -35.79 16.12 -3.15
CA HIS A 584 -36.85 16.11 -2.14
C HIS A 584 -36.62 17.25 -1.16
N LYS A 585 -37.66 17.67 -0.44
CA LYS A 585 -37.55 18.70 0.62
C LYS A 585 -38.12 18.18 1.92
N ILE A 586 -37.36 18.36 3.01
CA ILE A 586 -37.90 18.28 4.38
C ILE A 586 -38.39 19.69 4.74
N LEU A 587 -39.63 19.82 5.21
CA LEU A 587 -40.22 21.08 5.63
C LEU A 587 -40.59 21.02 7.13
N LEU A 588 -40.31 22.09 7.85
CA LEU A 588 -40.52 22.20 9.31
C LEU A 588 -41.35 23.44 9.63
N GLY A 589 -42.40 23.26 10.45
CA GLY A 589 -43.22 24.36 10.99
C GLY A 589 -44.62 24.49 10.39
N THR A 590 -45.30 25.58 10.76
CA THR A 590 -46.60 25.99 10.21
C THR A 590 -46.43 26.96 9.04
N SER A 591 -47.54 27.30 8.36
CA SER A 591 -47.56 28.02 7.07
C SER A 591 -46.77 29.32 7.00
N ASP A 592 -46.57 29.98 8.14
CA ASP A 592 -46.10 31.37 8.21
C ASP A 592 -44.59 31.44 8.49
N SER A 593 -43.92 30.29 8.70
CA SER A 593 -42.48 30.22 9.04
C SER A 593 -41.80 28.91 8.60
N GLU A 594 -42.22 28.29 7.49
CA GLU A 594 -41.65 27.03 6.99
C GLU A 594 -40.12 27.13 6.75
N GLN A 595 -39.36 26.29 7.46
CA GLN A 595 -37.94 26.05 7.17
C GLN A 595 -37.80 24.84 6.24
N GLN A 596 -36.99 24.94 5.19
CA GLN A 596 -36.73 23.85 4.24
C GLN A 596 -35.29 23.31 4.35
N ILE A 597 -35.14 21.99 4.22
CA ILE A 597 -33.86 21.30 4.02
C ILE A 597 -33.98 20.45 2.74
N ASP A 598 -33.13 20.73 1.76
CA ASP A 598 -33.14 20.04 0.47
C ASP A 598 -32.33 18.72 0.55
N VAL A 599 -32.86 17.66 -0.07
CA VAL A 599 -32.33 16.29 -0.01
C VAL A 599 -32.33 15.68 -1.40
N ASP A 600 -31.19 15.69 -2.07
CA ASP A 600 -31.04 15.12 -3.41
C ASP A 600 -30.96 13.59 -3.39
N ILE A 601 -31.92 12.95 -4.07
CA ILE A 601 -31.93 11.49 -4.28
C ILE A 601 -31.51 11.21 -5.72
N ILE A 602 -30.28 10.73 -5.90
CA ILE A 602 -29.69 10.44 -7.22
C ILE A 602 -29.50 8.93 -7.36
N TYR A 603 -30.08 8.34 -8.40
CA TYR A 603 -29.80 6.95 -8.78
C TYR A 603 -28.58 6.84 -9.68
N SER A 604 -27.47 6.41 -9.11
CA SER A 604 -26.38 5.81 -9.89
C SER A 604 -26.83 4.44 -10.40
N ILE A 605 -27.14 4.33 -11.70
CA ILE A 605 -27.42 3.05 -12.36
C ILE A 605 -26.10 2.29 -12.51
N GLY A 606 -25.70 1.59 -11.46
CA GLY A 606 -24.76 0.48 -11.58
C GLY A 606 -25.51 -0.70 -12.17
N ASN A 607 -25.16 -1.09 -13.40
CA ASN A 607 -25.76 -2.26 -14.06
C ASN A 607 -25.37 -3.53 -13.30
N ALA A 608 -26.28 -4.00 -12.44
CA ALA A 608 -26.21 -5.35 -11.89
C ALA A 608 -26.54 -6.34 -13.00
N ALA A 609 -25.49 -6.81 -13.70
CA ALA A 609 -25.61 -7.91 -14.65
C ALA A 609 -25.88 -9.22 -13.89
N SER A 610 -26.89 -9.95 -14.36
CA SER A 610 -27.29 -11.29 -13.91
C SER A 610 -26.33 -12.38 -14.37
#